data_AF-A0A969ECW9-F1
#
_entry.id   AF-A0A969ECW9-F1
#
_cell.length_a   1.000
_cell.length_b   1.000
_cell.length_c   1.000
_cell.angle_alpha   90.00
_cell.angle_beta   90.00
_cell.angle_gamma   90.00
#
_symmetry.space_group_name_H-M   'P 1'
#
loop_
_entity.id
_entity.type
_entity.pdbx_description
1 polymer ?
#
loop_
_entity_poly.entity_id
_entity_poly.type
_entity_poly.pdbx_seq_one_letter_code
_entity_poly.pdbx_strand_id
1 'polypeptide(L)'
;MQAVNHANLYRYMSKPWDETDLGLTVKEALRRYEQEQQLAAQNQALQKINLKLQREIAERSRVEEQLAHDALHDTLTGLPNRAFLMKRLDGVIQMAQADSSYQFAVLFIDLDRFKIVNDSLVVHQLNFDQ
;
A
#
# COMPACT_ATOMS: atom_id res chain seq x y z
N MET A 1 23.87 20.56 45.00
CA MET A 1 22.81 21.12 44.11
C MET A 1 22.61 20.27 42.83
N GLN A 2 22.77 18.93 42.90
CA GLN A 2 22.58 18.02 41.74
C GLN A 2 21.76 16.76 42.06
N ALA A 3 21.21 16.63 43.28
CA ALA A 3 20.49 15.43 43.70
C ALA A 3 18.97 15.48 43.47
N VAL A 4 18.42 16.59 42.95
CA VAL A 4 16.96 16.79 42.83
C VAL A 4 16.40 16.37 41.45
N ASN A 5 17.26 16.15 40.44
CA ASN A 5 16.83 15.88 39.06
C ASN A 5 16.27 14.46 38.80
N HIS A 6 16.30 13.54 39.76
CA HIS A 6 15.85 12.15 39.55
C HIS A 6 14.46 11.82 40.11
N ALA A 7 13.80 12.74 40.82
CA ALA A 7 12.57 12.41 41.57
C ALA A 7 11.25 12.82 40.89
N ASN A 8 11.27 13.41 39.69
CA ASN A 8 10.06 13.87 39.00
C ASN A 8 9.14 14.73 39.90
N LEU A 9 9.74 15.58 40.73
CA LEU A 9 9.02 16.47 41.64
C LEU A 9 8.24 17.50 40.82
N TYR A 10 6.91 17.44 40.90
CA TYR A 10 6.00 18.32 40.17
C TYR A 10 6.25 19.81 40.48
N ARG A 11 6.49 20.14 41.75
CA ARG A 11 6.85 21.48 42.24
C ARG A 11 7.44 21.39 43.65
N TYR A 12 8.45 22.21 43.96
CA TYR A 12 8.99 22.34 45.32
C TYR A 12 8.19 23.39 46.11
N MET A 13 7.77 23.05 47.33
CA MET A 13 7.12 23.95 48.28
C MET A 13 7.83 23.86 49.64
N SER A 14 8.03 24.98 50.32
CA SER A 14 8.67 25.04 51.64
C SER A 14 7.64 25.20 52.76
N LYS A 15 7.90 24.57 53.92
CA LYS A 15 7.05 24.67 55.12
C LYS A 15 7.20 26.04 55.82
N PRO A 16 6.17 26.51 56.55
CA PRO A 16 4.80 25.97 56.61
C PRO A 16 4.08 26.14 55.28
N TRP A 17 3.30 25.14 54.86
CA TRP A 17 2.67 25.14 53.54
C TRP A 17 1.55 26.19 53.46
N ASP A 18 1.48 26.92 52.36
CA ASP A 18 0.33 27.76 52.02
C ASP A 18 -0.78 26.87 51.42
N GLU A 19 -1.96 26.87 52.04
CA GLU A 19 -3.09 26.02 51.62
C GLU A 19 -3.59 26.33 50.20
N THR A 20 -3.47 27.59 49.76
CA THR A 20 -3.93 28.03 48.44
C THR A 20 -2.94 27.58 47.36
N ASP A 21 -1.64 27.78 47.56
CA ASP A 21 -0.58 27.33 46.64
C ASP A 21 -0.55 25.79 46.56
N LEU A 22 -0.77 25.09 47.68
CA LEU A 22 -0.88 23.63 47.71
C LEU A 22 -2.06 23.13 46.88
N GLY A 23 -3.26 23.70 47.11
CA GLY A 23 -4.46 23.31 46.39
C GLY A 23 -4.36 23.57 44.88
N LEU A 24 -3.79 24.72 44.50
CA LEU A 24 -3.55 25.06 43.09
C LEU A 24 -2.54 24.09 42.45
N THR A 25 -1.42 23.82 43.14
CA THR A 25 -0.38 22.91 42.65
C THR A 25 -0.91 21.51 42.39
N VAL A 26 -1.70 20.96 43.32
CA VAL A 26 -2.29 19.62 43.16
C VAL A 26 -3.31 19.61 42.01
N LYS A 27 -4.16 20.64 41.91
CA LYS A 27 -5.15 20.74 40.83
C LYS A 27 -4.50 20.81 39.45
N GLU A 28 -3.44 21.59 39.32
CA GLU A 28 -2.66 21.65 38.08
C GLU A 28 -1.99 20.31 37.77
N ALA A 29 -1.44 19.63 38.78
CA ALA A 29 -0.78 18.34 38.60
C ALA A 29 -1.72 17.27 38.06
N LEU A 30 -2.91 17.17 38.66
CA LEU A 30 -3.93 16.24 38.19
C LEU A 30 -4.37 16.56 36.77
N ARG A 31 -4.60 17.84 36.46
CA ARG A 31 -4.98 18.27 35.10
C ARG A 31 -3.91 17.93 34.07
N ARG A 32 -2.63 18.15 34.38
CA ARG A 32 -1.52 17.81 33.46
C ARG A 32 -1.41 16.31 33.27
N TYR A 33 -1.53 15.53 34.34
CA TYR A 33 -1.53 14.07 34.26
C TYR A 33 -2.67 13.56 33.35
N GLU A 34 -3.88 14.06 33.54
CA GLU A 34 -5.03 13.72 32.68
C GLU A 34 -4.79 14.10 31.22
N GLN A 35 -4.22 15.29 30.97
CA GLN A 35 -3.89 15.74 29.61
C GLN A 35 -2.82 14.87 28.95
N GLU A 36 -1.79 14.46 29.68
CA GLU A 36 -0.75 13.56 29.18
C GLU A 36 -1.30 12.17 28.86
N GLN A 37 -2.18 11.63 29.72
CA GLN A 37 -2.86 10.36 29.45
C GLN A 37 -3.75 10.45 28.21
N GLN A 38 -4.50 11.55 28.05
CA GLN A 38 -5.34 11.76 26.87
C GLN A 38 -4.51 11.91 25.60
N LEU A 39 -3.41 12.66 25.65
CA LEU A 39 -2.49 12.82 24.53
C LEU A 39 -1.86 11.47 24.14
N ALA A 40 -1.45 10.67 25.12
CA ALA A 40 -0.91 9.33 24.88
C ALA A 40 -1.96 8.42 24.22
N ALA A 41 -3.20 8.43 24.71
CA ALA A 41 -4.30 7.67 24.13
C ALA A 41 -4.61 8.11 22.69
N GLN A 42 -4.64 9.42 22.42
CA GLN A 42 -4.83 9.98 21.09
C GLN A 42 -3.70 9.58 20.13
N ASN A 43 -2.44 9.71 20.57
CA ASN A 43 -1.29 9.30 19.78
C ASN A 43 -1.34 7.79 19.44
N GLN A 44 -1.71 6.95 20.40
CA GLN A 44 -1.86 5.52 20.18
C GLN A 44 -3.00 5.21 19.18
N ALA A 45 -4.13 5.92 19.28
CA ALA A 45 -5.23 5.77 18.33
C ALA A 45 -4.83 6.22 16.93
N LEU A 46 -4.15 7.36 16.80
CA LEU A 46 -3.61 7.87 15.54
C LEU A 46 -2.62 6.89 14.90
N GLN A 47 -1.71 6.31 15.69
CA GLN A 47 -0.78 5.29 15.19
C GLN A 47 -1.51 4.06 14.64
N LYS A 48 -2.55 3.58 15.34
CA LYS A 48 -3.37 2.46 14.85
C LYS A 48 -4.06 2.78 13.52
N ILE A 49 -4.64 3.98 13.41
CA ILE A 49 -5.29 4.43 12.18
C ILE A 49 -4.27 4.54 11.04
N ASN A 50 -3.10 5.12 11.33
CA ASN A 50 -2.04 5.30 10.33
C ASN A 50 -1.56 3.94 9.79
N LEU A 51 -1.31 2.97 10.68
CA LEU A 51 -0.93 1.61 10.28
C LEU A 51 -2.02 0.93 9.43
N LYS A 52 -3.29 1.14 9.76
CA LYS A 52 -4.39 0.60 8.96
C LYS A 52 -4.42 1.22 7.57
N LEU A 53 -4.30 2.55 7.49
CA LEU A 53 -4.30 3.29 6.22
C LEU A 53 -3.11 2.91 5.35
N GLN A 54 -1.91 2.76 5.93
CA GLN A 54 -0.72 2.32 5.21
C GLN A 54 -0.92 0.94 4.56
N ARG A 55 -1.53 -0.01 5.28
CA ARG A 55 -1.85 -1.34 4.70
C ARG A 55 -2.87 -1.24 3.58
N GLU A 56 -3.89 -0.41 3.74
CA GLU A 56 -4.92 -0.24 2.71
C GLU A 56 -4.35 0.40 1.43
N ILE A 57 -3.47 1.39 1.57
CA ILE A 57 -2.75 1.99 0.45
C ILE A 57 -1.86 0.94 -0.23
N ALA A 58 -1.09 0.16 0.54
CA ALA A 58 -0.22 -0.87 -0.03
C ALA A 58 -1.00 -1.92 -0.83
N GLU A 59 -2.15 -2.39 -0.31
CA GLU A 59 -2.98 -3.36 -1.03
C GLU A 59 -3.58 -2.74 -2.29
N ARG A 60 -4.09 -1.50 -2.22
CA ARG A 60 -4.62 -0.80 -3.39
C ARG A 60 -3.56 -0.63 -4.47
N SER A 61 -2.36 -0.18 -4.12
CA SER A 61 -1.25 -0.03 -5.06
C SER A 61 -0.85 -1.37 -5.71
N ARG A 62 -0.84 -2.46 -4.95
CA ARG A 62 -0.58 -3.81 -5.50
C ARG A 62 -1.64 -4.22 -6.52
N VAL A 63 -2.91 -3.98 -6.22
CA VAL A 63 -4.02 -4.29 -7.14
C VAL A 63 -3.95 -3.41 -8.38
N GLU A 64 -3.65 -2.12 -8.25
CA GLU A 64 -3.47 -1.22 -9.39
C GLU A 64 -2.31 -1.65 -10.30
N GLU A 65 -1.17 -2.06 -9.72
CA GLU A 65 -0.03 -2.57 -10.48
C GLU A 65 -0.39 -3.87 -11.22
N GLN A 66 -1.09 -4.79 -10.55
CA GLN A 66 -1.57 -6.02 -11.18
C GLN A 66 -2.55 -5.73 -12.32
N LEU A 67 -3.52 -4.83 -12.11
CA LEU A 67 -4.47 -4.43 -13.14
C LEU A 67 -3.76 -3.78 -14.34
N ALA A 68 -2.74 -2.94 -14.10
CA ALA A 68 -1.95 -2.34 -15.16
C ALA A 68 -1.14 -3.39 -15.94
N HIS A 69 -0.59 -4.39 -15.24
CA HIS A 69 0.09 -5.52 -15.87
C HIS A 69 -0.87 -6.36 -16.71
N ASP A 70 -2.02 -6.74 -16.16
CA ASP A 70 -3.05 -7.55 -16.82
C ASP A 70 -3.71 -6.82 -17.99
N ALA A 71 -3.78 -5.48 -17.94
CA ALA A 71 -4.23 -4.68 -19.08
C ALA A 71 -3.32 -4.84 -20.31
N LEU A 72 -2.08 -5.29 -20.14
CA LEU A 72 -1.06 -5.42 -21.18
C LEU A 72 -0.55 -6.84 -21.40
N HIS A 73 -0.90 -7.80 -20.54
CA HIS A 73 -0.48 -9.20 -20.64
C HIS A 73 -1.68 -10.14 -20.62
N ASP A 74 -1.55 -11.27 -21.29
CA ASP A 74 -2.53 -12.35 -21.28
C ASP A 74 -2.30 -13.22 -20.03
N THR A 75 -3.33 -13.42 -19.22
CA THR A 75 -3.21 -14.09 -17.91
C THR A 75 -2.96 -15.60 -18.02
N LEU A 76 -3.32 -16.22 -19.14
CA LEU A 76 -3.12 -17.65 -19.37
C LEU A 76 -1.67 -17.96 -19.77
N THR A 77 -1.05 -17.09 -20.57
CA THR A 77 0.28 -17.32 -21.14
C THR A 77 1.39 -16.46 -20.53
N GLY A 78 1.03 -15.37 -19.85
CA GLY A 78 1.97 -14.33 -19.38
C GLY A 78 2.60 -13.50 -20.50
N LEU A 79 2.23 -13.75 -21.77
CA LEU A 79 2.74 -13.01 -22.92
C LEU A 79 2.05 -11.66 -23.06
N PRO A 80 2.65 -10.68 -23.77
CA PRO A 80 1.98 -9.44 -24.09
C PRO A 80 0.66 -9.69 -24.83
N ASN A 81 -0.41 -9.07 -24.35
CA ASN A 81 -1.72 -9.22 -24.97
C ASN A 81 -1.84 -8.36 -26.23
N ARG A 82 -3.00 -8.46 -26.87
CA ARG A 82 -3.32 -7.69 -28.07
C ARG A 82 -3.18 -6.17 -27.87
N ALA A 83 -3.54 -5.64 -26.70
CA ALA A 83 -3.45 -4.20 -26.44
C ALA A 83 -1.99 -3.73 -26.39
N PHE A 84 -1.10 -4.49 -25.74
CA PHE A 84 0.34 -4.20 -25.75
C PHE A 84 0.91 -4.26 -27.17
N LEU A 85 0.56 -5.30 -27.94
CA LEU A 85 1.01 -5.44 -29.33
C LEU A 85 0.62 -4.21 -30.17
N MET A 86 -0.64 -3.76 -30.08
CA MET A 86 -1.11 -2.58 -30.83
C MET A 86 -0.35 -1.31 -30.43
N LYS A 87 -0.17 -1.07 -29.12
CA LYS A 87 0.61 0.08 -28.63
C LYS A 87 2.06 0.03 -29.13
N ARG A 88 2.67 -1.15 -29.17
CA ARG A 88 4.04 -1.32 -29.68
C ARG A 88 4.09 -1.09 -31.19
N LEU A 89 3.10 -1.59 -31.94
CA LEU A 89 2.98 -1.39 -33.38
C LEU A 89 2.87 0.08 -33.75
N ASP A 90 2.05 0.85 -33.04
CA ASP A 90 1.92 2.30 -33.26
C ASP A 90 3.28 3.01 -33.12
N GLY A 91 4.05 2.64 -32.10
CA GLY A 91 5.38 3.21 -31.87
C GLY A 91 6.38 2.86 -32.97
N VAL A 92 6.45 1.60 -33.40
CA VAL A 92 7.39 1.20 -34.48
C VAL A 92 6.99 1.77 -35.84
N ILE A 93 5.70 1.97 -36.10
CA ILE A 93 5.22 2.65 -37.30
C ILE A 93 5.66 4.12 -37.30
N GLN A 94 5.54 4.82 -36.17
CA GLN A 94 6.02 6.20 -36.04
C GLN A 94 7.53 6.30 -36.24
N MET A 95 8.31 5.34 -35.71
CA MET A 95 9.75 5.29 -35.95
C MET A 95 10.09 5.07 -37.43
N ALA A 96 9.39 4.17 -38.11
CA ALA A 96 9.56 3.92 -39.53
C ALA A 96 9.16 5.13 -40.40
N GLN A 97 8.21 5.95 -39.95
CA GLN A 97 7.83 7.20 -40.61
C GLN A 97 8.89 8.31 -40.41
N ALA A 98 9.53 8.34 -39.24
CA ALA A 98 10.55 9.34 -38.90
C ALA A 98 11.92 9.02 -39.52
N ASP A 99 12.26 7.73 -39.67
CA ASP A 99 13.51 7.25 -40.24
C ASP A 99 13.21 6.20 -41.32
N SER A 100 13.43 6.58 -42.58
CA SER A 100 13.20 5.71 -43.74
C SER A 100 14.15 4.52 -43.80
N SER A 101 15.22 4.50 -43.01
CA SER A 101 16.12 3.35 -42.88
C SER A 101 15.66 2.35 -41.80
N TYR A 102 14.70 2.73 -40.94
CA TYR A 102 14.17 1.85 -39.91
C TYR A 102 13.20 0.81 -40.50
N GLN A 103 13.50 -0.46 -40.28
CA GLN A 103 12.72 -1.59 -40.76
C GLN A 103 12.20 -2.43 -39.59
N PHE A 104 10.98 -2.94 -39.72
CA PHE A 104 10.39 -3.88 -38.76
C PHE A 104 9.60 -4.97 -39.50
N ALA A 105 9.35 -6.08 -38.81
CA ALA A 105 8.54 -7.18 -39.32
C ALA A 105 7.52 -7.61 -38.26
N VAL A 106 6.40 -8.19 -38.71
CA VAL A 106 5.37 -8.79 -37.85
C VAL A 106 5.28 -10.27 -38.20
N LEU A 107 5.46 -11.13 -37.20
CA LEU A 107 5.27 -12.57 -37.33
C LEU A 107 3.89 -12.93 -36.79
N PHE A 108 3.08 -13.58 -37.62
CA PHE A 108 1.81 -14.18 -37.22
C PHE A 108 1.99 -15.69 -37.10
N ILE A 109 1.63 -16.24 -35.94
CA ILE A 109 1.69 -17.67 -35.65
C ILE A 109 0.27 -18.11 -35.32
N ASP A 110 -0.22 -19.12 -36.03
CA ASP A 110 -1.48 -19.78 -35.73
C ASP A 110 -1.21 -21.25 -35.37
N LEU A 111 -1.97 -21.79 -34.43
CA LEU A 111 -1.82 -23.17 -34.00
C LEU A 111 -2.84 -24.04 -34.73
N ASP A 112 -2.37 -24.82 -35.70
CA ASP A 112 -3.20 -25.74 -36.46
C ASP A 112 -3.93 -26.74 -35.55
N ARG A 113 -5.24 -26.92 -35.79
CA ARG A 113 -6.11 -27.89 -35.10
C ARG A 113 -6.22 -27.70 -33.58
N PHE A 114 -5.89 -26.53 -33.03
CA PHE A 114 -5.99 -26.26 -31.59
C PHE A 114 -7.38 -26.54 -31.00
N LYS A 115 -8.45 -26.39 -31.79
CA LYS A 115 -9.83 -26.71 -31.38
C LYS A 115 -9.99 -28.16 -30.90
N ILE A 116 -9.36 -29.13 -31.56
CA ILE A 116 -9.47 -30.56 -31.21
C ILE A 116 -8.84 -30.82 -29.83
N VAL A 117 -7.70 -30.18 -29.56
CA VAL A 117 -7.01 -30.27 -28.27
C VAL A 117 -7.87 -29.65 -27.17
N ASN A 118 -8.43 -28.46 -27.42
CA ASN A 118 -9.27 -27.77 -26.45
C ASN A 118 -10.56 -28.56 -26.15
N ASP A 119 -11.21 -29.11 -27.18
CA ASP A 119 -12.42 -29.93 -27.03
C ASP A 119 -12.12 -31.22 -26.25
N SER A 120 -10.93 -31.83 -26.43
CA SER A 120 -10.51 -33.03 -25.68
C SER A 120 -10.20 -32.75 -24.21
N LEU A 121 -9.60 -31.58 -23.90
CA LEU A 121 -9.32 -31.16 -22.53
C LEU A 121 -10.60 -30.83 -21.75
N VAL A 122 -11.55 -30.14 -22.38
CA VAL A 122 -12.86 -29.82 -21.78
C VAL A 122 -13.63 -31.10 -21.41
N VAL A 123 -13.60 -32.11 -22.27
CA VAL A 123 -14.24 -33.42 -22.00
C VAL A 123 -13.54 -34.15 -20.85
N HIS A 124 -12.22 -34.05 -20.73
CA HIS A 124 -11.50 -34.62 -19.59
C HIS A 124 -11.82 -33.91 -18.27
N GLN A 125 -11.91 -32.57 -18.25
CA GLN A 125 -12.23 -31.82 -17.02
C GLN A 125 -13.64 -32.14 -16.49
N LEU A 126 -14.64 -32.29 -17.37
CA LEU A 126 -16.01 -32.62 -16.98
C LEU A 126 -16.16 -34.03 -16.37
N ASN A 127 -15.23 -34.94 -16.65
CA ASN A 127 -15.26 -36.31 -16.11
C ASN A 127 -14.59 -36.44 -14.73
N PHE A 128 -13.89 -35.41 -14.25
CA PHE A 128 -13.24 -35.41 -12.92
C PHE A 128 -14.09 -34.75 -11.83
N ASP A 129 -15.18 -34.06 -12.18
CA ASP A 129 -16.11 -33.42 -11.25
C ASP A 129 -17.36 -34.28 -10.94
N GLN A 130 -17.31 -35.61 -11.16
CA GLN A 130 -18.34 -36.58 -10.73
C GLN A 130 -17.83 -37.55 -9.66
#